data_AF-A0A365T491-F1
#
_entry.id   AF-A0A365T491-F1
#
_cell.length_a   1.000
_cell.length_b   1.000
_cell.length_c   1.000
_cell.angle_alpha   90.00
_cell.angle_beta   90.00
_cell.angle_gamma   90.00
#
_symmetry.space_group_name_H-M   'P 1'
#
loop_
_entity.id
_entity.type
_entity.pdbx_description
1 polymer ?
#
loop_
_entity_poly.entity_id
_entity_poly.type
_entity_poly.pdbx_seq_one_letter_code
_entity_poly.pdbx_strand_id
1 'polypeptide(L)'
;MLGLGLDDDEYTVKQSLLRNKYRVYDSEGSLVLQTRQKLLKMKEEFPFSDADGDTVFRVKAKNLLDVAGDYALVDERTDETVLVLTKNFTFFHHKWTLKRPDGEVLATVESRSAVLEALRSLVDVLSFLPHKYDIRSSDGRQVGEIAGRFSLRDVYDIRIDDPGALPRTALVAGAVAIDALEGN
;
A
#
# COMPACT_ATOMS: atom_id res chain seq x y z
N MET A 1 17.26 10.86 4.54
CA MET A 1 16.10 11.62 5.05
C MET A 1 15.07 11.63 3.93
N LEU A 2 13.91 11.02 4.13
CA LEU A 2 12.88 10.90 3.10
C LEU A 2 12.31 12.28 2.73
N GLY A 3 11.84 12.42 1.49
CA GLY A 3 11.25 13.66 0.98
C GLY A 3 10.01 14.17 1.74
N LEU A 4 9.31 13.31 2.51
CA LEU A 4 8.15 13.66 3.32
C LEU A 4 8.08 12.78 4.59
N GLY A 5 7.87 13.42 5.76
CA GLY A 5 7.61 12.75 7.04
C GLY A 5 6.11 12.69 7.32
N LEU A 6 5.63 11.51 7.72
CA LEU A 6 4.26 11.28 8.16
C LEU A 6 4.32 10.85 9.63
N ASP A 7 3.56 11.52 10.50
CA ASP A 7 3.69 11.39 11.96
C ASP A 7 2.45 10.80 12.67
N ASP A 8 1.38 10.55 11.92
CA ASP A 8 0.11 10.03 12.41
C ASP A 8 0.08 8.47 12.42
N ASP A 9 -0.87 7.91 13.15
CA ASP A 9 -1.09 6.48 13.25
C ASP A 9 -2.20 5.99 12.31
N GLU A 10 -3.10 6.88 11.87
CA GLU A 10 -4.23 6.53 11.00
C GLU A 10 -4.32 7.46 9.78
N TYR A 11 -4.54 6.86 8.61
CA TYR A 11 -4.71 7.57 7.36
C TYR A 11 -5.95 7.09 6.62
N THR A 12 -6.77 8.03 6.15
CA THR A 12 -7.91 7.72 5.28
C THR A 12 -7.49 7.84 3.81
N VAL A 13 -7.64 6.77 3.04
CA VAL A 13 -7.42 6.79 1.59
C VAL A 13 -8.76 6.89 0.87
N LYS A 14 -8.87 7.84 -0.06
CA LYS A 14 -9.99 7.97 -0.99
C LYS A 14 -9.52 7.73 -2.41
N GLN A 15 -10.05 6.68 -3.02
CA GLN A 15 -9.83 6.33 -4.41
C GLN A 15 -10.88 6.99 -5.30
N SER A 16 -10.48 7.38 -6.50
CA SER A 16 -11.35 7.86 -7.56
C SER A 16 -11.31 6.85 -8.70
N LEU A 17 -12.30 5.94 -8.73
CA LEU A 17 -12.41 4.86 -9.72
C LEU A 17 -12.33 5.33 -11.17
N LEU A 18 -12.87 6.52 -11.47
CA LEU A 18 -12.87 7.06 -12.85
C LEU A 18 -11.49 7.51 -13.35
N ARG A 19 -10.50 7.70 -12.47
CA ARG A 19 -9.23 8.38 -12.81
C ARG A 19 -7.98 7.68 -12.28
N ASN A 20 -8.12 6.51 -11.64
CA ASN A 20 -7.04 5.80 -10.93
C ASN A 20 -6.21 6.75 -10.07
N LYS A 21 -6.91 7.62 -9.33
CA LYS A 21 -6.32 8.64 -8.46
C LYS A 21 -6.64 8.28 -7.01
N TYR A 22 -5.63 8.37 -6.16
CA TYR A 22 -5.72 8.12 -4.73
C TYR A 22 -5.32 9.39 -3.99
N ARG A 23 -6.02 9.68 -2.90
CA ARG A 23 -5.71 10.77 -1.97
C ARG A 23 -5.70 10.23 -0.56
N VAL A 24 -4.65 10.54 0.17
CA VAL A 24 -4.41 10.10 1.54
C VAL A 24 -4.58 11.31 2.44
N TYR A 25 -5.42 11.16 3.47
CA TYR A 25 -5.67 12.17 4.48
C TYR A 25 -5.21 11.66 5.84
N ASP A 26 -4.66 12.53 6.67
CA ASP A 26 -4.39 12.25 8.08
C ASP A 26 -5.68 12.22 8.93
N SER A 27 -5.53 12.00 10.24
CA SER A 27 -6.66 11.97 11.19
C SER A 27 -7.39 13.31 11.34
N GLU A 28 -6.72 14.43 11.04
CA GLU A 28 -7.33 15.76 11.02
C GLU A 28 -8.08 16.05 9.70
N GLY A 29 -7.95 15.17 8.71
CA GLY A 29 -8.58 15.28 7.40
C GLY A 29 -7.80 16.14 6.41
N SER A 30 -6.53 16.45 6.70
CA SER A 30 -5.63 17.19 5.81
C SER A 30 -5.05 16.25 4.77
N LEU A 31 -4.96 16.70 3.51
CA LEU A 31 -4.33 15.92 2.44
C LEU A 31 -2.83 15.86 2.69
N VAL A 32 -2.27 14.65 2.84
CA VAL A 32 -0.82 14.45 3.08
C VAL A 32 -0.11 13.82 1.89
N LEU A 33 -0.82 13.05 1.08
CA LEU A 33 -0.25 12.38 -0.09
C LEU A 33 -1.32 12.17 -1.16
N GLN A 34 -0.92 12.22 -2.42
CA GLN A 34 -1.77 11.87 -3.54
C GLN A 34 -0.98 11.17 -4.62
N THR A 35 -1.60 10.21 -5.31
CA THR A 35 -1.00 9.57 -6.48
C THR A 35 -2.02 9.42 -7.58
N ARG A 36 -1.53 9.39 -8.82
CA ARG A 36 -2.32 9.05 -9.98
C ARG A 36 -1.53 8.08 -10.82
N GLN A 37 -2.05 6.87 -10.98
CA GLN A 37 -1.43 5.84 -11.80
C GLN A 37 -1.24 6.36 -13.24
N LYS A 38 0.01 6.34 -13.70
CA LYS A 38 0.36 6.60 -15.10
C LYS A 38 0.49 5.27 -15.81
N LEU A 39 -0.58 4.85 -16.49
CA LEU A 39 -0.57 3.70 -17.39
C LEU A 39 0.07 4.11 -18.72
N LEU A 40 1.40 4.14 -18.78
CA LEU A 40 2.11 4.28 -20.05
C LEU A 40 2.26 2.91 -20.71
N LYS A 41 2.27 2.86 -22.05
CA LYS A 41 2.29 1.63 -22.85
C LYS A 41 3.40 0.62 -22.51
N MET A 42 4.45 1.02 -21.79
CA MET A 42 5.61 0.15 -21.49
C MET A 42 6.16 0.29 -20.07
N LYS A 43 5.67 1.24 -19.27
CA LYS A 43 6.19 1.52 -17.92
C LYS A 43 5.04 1.92 -17.03
N GLU A 44 4.74 1.08 -16.06
CA GLU A 44 3.81 1.43 -15.00
C GLU A 44 4.56 2.27 -13.95
N GLU A 45 4.03 3.46 -13.67
CA GLU A 45 4.60 4.39 -12.71
C GLU A 45 3.50 5.07 -11.88
N PHE A 46 3.75 5.23 -10.59
CA PHE A 46 2.87 5.91 -9.65
C PHE A 46 3.67 7.03 -8.95
N PRO A 47 3.61 8.27 -9.45
CA PRO A 47 4.17 9.41 -8.73
C PRO A 47 3.29 9.73 -7.53
N PHE A 48 3.89 9.75 -6.34
CA PHE A 48 3.27 10.23 -5.12
C PHE A 48 3.73 11.66 -4.89
N SER A 49 2.76 12.57 -4.86
CA SER A 49 2.95 13.97 -4.53
C SER A 49 2.43 14.29 -3.15
N ASP A 50 3.02 15.30 -2.52
CA ASP A 50 2.51 15.90 -1.29
C ASP A 50 1.24 16.75 -1.51
N ALA A 51 0.87 17.52 -0.48
CA ALA A 51 -0.28 18.41 -0.48
C ALA A 51 -0.16 19.55 -1.50
N ASP A 52 1.06 20.07 -1.70
CA ASP A 52 1.37 21.17 -2.60
C ASP A 52 1.48 20.69 -4.07
N GLY A 53 1.63 19.38 -4.27
CA GLY A 53 1.67 18.73 -5.58
C GLY A 53 3.08 18.35 -6.01
N ASP A 54 4.08 18.60 -5.18
CA ASP A 54 5.46 18.25 -5.45
C ASP A 54 5.64 16.74 -5.31
N THR A 55 6.26 16.11 -6.32
CA THR A 55 6.49 14.67 -6.30
C THR A 55 7.57 14.35 -5.27
N VAL A 56 7.24 13.48 -4.32
CA VAL A 56 8.13 13.07 -3.21
C VAL A 56 8.61 11.62 -3.35
N PHE A 57 7.79 10.75 -3.96
CA PHE A 57 8.16 9.38 -4.28
C PHE A 57 7.64 8.94 -5.64
N ARG A 58 8.26 7.89 -6.18
CA ARG A 58 7.76 7.15 -7.34
C ARG A 58 7.73 5.67 -7.04
N VAL A 59 6.62 5.01 -7.33
CA VAL A 59 6.62 3.55 -7.47
C VAL A 59 6.76 3.20 -8.94
N LYS A 60 7.75 2.38 -9.28
CA LYS A 60 8.00 1.91 -10.65
C LYS A 60 8.31 0.42 -10.65
N ALA A 61 7.88 -0.30 -11.68
CA ALA A 61 8.31 -1.68 -11.88
C ALA A 61 9.84 -1.76 -11.95
N LYS A 62 10.46 -2.73 -11.28
CA LYS A 62 11.85 -3.10 -11.58
C LYS A 62 11.91 -3.64 -13.00
N ASN A 63 13.08 -3.57 -13.66
CA ASN A 63 13.21 -3.97 -15.06
C ASN A 63 12.57 -5.35 -15.27
N LEU A 64 11.87 -5.53 -16.40
CA LEU A 64 11.17 -6.78 -16.77
C LEU A 64 12.05 -8.04 -16.70
N LEU A 65 13.38 -7.87 -16.71
CA LEU A 65 14.37 -8.94 -16.71
C LEU A 65 14.80 -9.40 -15.30
N ASP A 66 14.52 -8.62 -14.24
CA ASP A 66 15.06 -8.90 -12.90
C ASP A 66 14.17 -9.89 -12.14
N VAL A 67 12.88 -9.57 -11.92
CA VAL A 67 11.88 -10.44 -11.29
C VAL A 67 10.48 -9.95 -11.70
N ALA A 68 9.63 -10.82 -12.23
CA ALA A 68 8.24 -10.48 -12.51
C ALA A 68 7.47 -10.18 -11.20
N GLY A 69 6.87 -9.00 -11.09
CA GLY A 69 6.06 -8.61 -9.93
C GLY A 69 6.78 -7.83 -8.83
N ASP A 70 8.02 -7.39 -9.07
CA ASP A 70 8.77 -6.49 -8.17
C ASP A 70 8.62 -5.02 -8.57
N TYR A 71 8.28 -4.18 -7.60
CA TYR A 71 8.14 -2.73 -7.74
C TYR A 71 9.05 -2.01 -6.73
N ALA A 72 9.68 -0.92 -7.15
CA ALA A 72 10.54 -0.11 -6.30
C ALA A 72 9.83 1.20 -5.94
N LEU A 73 9.71 1.49 -4.64
CA LEU A 73 9.42 2.82 -4.12
C LEU A 73 10.74 3.59 -4.04
N VAL A 74 10.82 4.68 -4.79
CA VAL A 74 12.03 5.50 -4.96
C VAL A 74 11.77 6.90 -4.43
N ASP A 75 12.70 7.44 -3.65
CA ASP A 75 12.67 8.84 -3.22
C ASP A 75 12.98 9.76 -4.41
N GLU A 76 12.11 10.73 -4.69
CA GLU A 76 12.26 11.60 -5.88
C GLU A 76 13.55 12.44 -5.80
N ARG A 77 13.96 12.85 -4.60
CA ARG A 77 15.08 13.77 -4.40
C ARG A 77 16.42 13.07 -4.53
N THR A 78 16.53 11.84 -4.02
CA THR A 78 17.81 11.10 -4.01
C THR A 78 17.93 10.05 -5.12
N ASP A 79 16.81 9.69 -5.77
CA ASP A 79 16.67 8.54 -6.68
C ASP A 79 17.06 7.19 -6.03
N GLU A 80 17.15 7.15 -4.70
CA GLU A 80 17.42 5.94 -3.95
C GLU A 80 16.14 5.12 -3.78
N THR A 81 16.27 3.80 -3.91
CA THR A 81 15.17 2.90 -3.56
C THR A 81 15.02 2.88 -2.05
N VAL A 82 13.82 3.17 -1.55
CA VAL A 82 13.46 3.13 -0.14
C VAL A 82 12.94 1.76 0.24
N LEU A 83 12.11 1.18 -0.64
CA LEU A 83 11.41 -0.07 -0.40
C LEU A 83 11.21 -0.82 -1.72
N VAL A 84 11.26 -2.15 -1.65
CA VAL A 84 10.90 -3.03 -2.76
C VAL A 84 9.63 -3.79 -2.37
N LEU A 85 8.60 -3.69 -3.20
CA LEU A 85 7.33 -4.39 -3.07
C LEU A 85 7.37 -5.61 -4.00
N THR A 86 7.41 -6.81 -3.42
CA THR A 86 7.42 -8.07 -4.18
C THR A 86 6.05 -8.73 -4.09
N LYS A 87 5.39 -8.93 -5.23
CA LYS A 87 4.19 -9.78 -5.31
C LYS A 87 4.58 -11.25 -5.17
N ASN A 88 3.97 -11.98 -4.24
CA ASN A 88 4.16 -13.42 -4.10
C ASN A 88 3.01 -14.14 -4.80
N PHE A 89 3.31 -14.84 -5.90
CA PHE A 89 2.33 -15.63 -6.63
C PHE A 89 2.05 -16.94 -5.89
N THR A 90 1.16 -16.89 -4.91
CA THR A 90 0.56 -18.10 -4.31
C THR A 90 -0.83 -18.33 -4.89
N PHE A 91 -1.18 -19.59 -5.17
CA PHE A 91 -2.40 -19.99 -5.90
C PHE A 91 -3.73 -19.44 -5.32
N PHE A 92 -3.76 -18.97 -4.06
CA PHE A 92 -4.99 -18.57 -3.38
C PHE A 92 -4.90 -17.29 -2.52
N HIS A 93 -3.71 -16.71 -2.35
CA HIS A 93 -3.51 -15.60 -1.42
C HIS A 93 -2.77 -14.45 -2.09
N HIS A 94 -3.35 -13.25 -1.98
CA HIS A 94 -2.67 -11.99 -2.24
C HIS A 94 -1.70 -11.74 -1.08
N LYS A 95 -0.42 -11.99 -1.34
CA LYS A 95 0.66 -11.74 -0.39
C LYS A 95 1.71 -10.86 -1.05
N TRP A 96 2.02 -9.75 -0.39
CA TRP A 96 3.08 -8.85 -0.77
C TRP A 96 4.16 -8.87 0.31
N THR A 97 5.42 -8.80 -0.11
CA THR A 97 6.56 -8.65 0.78
C THR A 97 7.18 -7.29 0.57
N LEU A 98 7.46 -6.59 1.67
CA LEU A 98 8.12 -5.30 1.72
C LEU A 98 9.57 -5.54 2.13
N LYS A 99 10.51 -5.20 1.26
CA LYS A 99 11.94 -5.46 1.44
C LYS A 99 12.78 -4.19 1.36
N ARG A 100 13.88 -4.16 2.11
CA ARG A 100 14.96 -3.21 1.90
C ARG A 100 15.61 -3.43 0.52
N PRO A 101 16.28 -2.43 -0.09
CA PRO A 101 16.97 -2.60 -1.37
C PRO A 101 18.00 -3.74 -1.43
N ASP A 102 18.60 -4.12 -0.29
CA ASP A 102 19.54 -5.24 -0.18
C ASP A 102 18.87 -6.62 -0.10
N GLY A 103 17.53 -6.67 -0.07
CA GLY A 103 16.74 -7.89 -0.04
C GLY A 103 16.25 -8.31 1.35
N GLU A 104 16.64 -7.61 2.42
CA GLU A 104 16.11 -7.87 3.78
C GLU A 104 14.59 -7.72 3.81
N VAL A 105 13.87 -8.75 4.28
CA VAL A 105 12.42 -8.70 4.46
C VAL A 105 12.10 -7.89 5.71
N LEU A 106 11.34 -6.82 5.54
CA LEU A 106 10.94 -5.92 6.62
C LEU A 106 9.52 -6.24 7.09
N ALA A 107 8.60 -6.46 6.15
CA ALA A 107 7.21 -6.76 6.45
C ALA A 107 6.52 -7.58 5.35
N THR A 108 5.37 -8.15 5.67
CA THR A 108 4.45 -8.78 4.72
C THR A 108 3.07 -8.14 4.86
N VAL A 109 2.43 -7.90 3.72
CA VAL A 109 1.03 -7.49 3.62
C VAL A 109 0.24 -8.65 3.07
N GLU A 110 -0.68 -9.16 3.87
CA GLU A 110 -1.47 -10.34 3.51
C GLU A 110 -2.95 -10.12 3.82
N SER A 111 -3.80 -10.57 2.90
CA SER A 111 -5.24 -10.57 3.13
C SER A 111 -5.55 -11.48 4.32
N ARG A 112 -6.32 -10.99 5.29
CA ARG A 112 -6.97 -11.90 6.23
C ARG A 112 -7.92 -12.76 5.41
N SER A 113 -7.72 -14.08 5.45
CA SER A 113 -8.61 -15.04 4.82
C SER A 113 -10.05 -14.81 5.30
N ALA A 114 -10.81 -14.01 4.54
CA ALA A 114 -12.23 -13.80 4.78
C ALA A 114 -12.96 -15.14 4.87
N VAL A 115 -12.43 -16.19 4.21
CA VAL A 115 -12.89 -17.58 4.27
C VAL A 115 -12.91 -18.17 5.69
N LEU A 116 -11.91 -17.93 6.54
CA LEU A 116 -11.85 -18.51 7.89
C LEU A 116 -12.79 -17.78 8.88
N GLU A 117 -13.02 -16.48 8.70
CA GLU A 117 -14.04 -15.74 9.46
C GLU A 117 -15.46 -15.98 8.91
N ALA A 118 -15.61 -16.13 7.59
CA ALA A 118 -16.87 -16.44 6.91
C ALA A 118 -17.38 -17.86 7.17
N LEU A 119 -16.49 -18.84 7.39
CA LEU A 119 -16.88 -20.20 7.79
C LEU A 119 -17.59 -20.22 9.16
N ARG A 120 -17.45 -19.17 9.99
CA ARG A 120 -18.25 -18.98 11.23
C ARG A 120 -19.57 -18.25 11.00
N SER A 121 -19.82 -17.71 9.81
CA SER A 121 -20.92 -16.79 9.48
C SER A 121 -21.67 -17.25 8.23
N LEU A 122 -22.44 -18.32 8.36
CA LEU A 122 -23.32 -18.89 7.33
C LEU A 122 -24.58 -18.03 7.10
N VAL A 123 -24.48 -16.88 6.42
CA VAL A 123 -25.65 -16.18 5.85
C VAL A 123 -25.19 -15.22 4.74
N ASP A 124 -26.02 -14.96 3.73
CA ASP A 124 -25.86 -14.13 2.50
C ASP A 124 -25.29 -12.68 2.66
N VAL A 125 -24.76 -12.30 3.82
CA VAL A 125 -24.25 -10.96 4.17
C VAL A 125 -22.78 -10.74 3.74
N LEU A 126 -22.10 -11.78 3.25
CA LEU A 126 -20.65 -11.80 3.00
C LEU A 126 -20.16 -10.89 1.86
N SER A 127 -21.03 -10.41 0.97
CA SER A 127 -20.63 -9.53 -0.15
C SER A 127 -20.36 -8.08 0.25
N PHE A 128 -20.70 -7.68 1.49
CA PHE A 128 -20.50 -6.33 2.01
C PHE A 128 -19.37 -6.21 3.03
N LEU A 129 -18.67 -7.31 3.33
CA LEU A 129 -17.56 -7.28 4.30
C LEU A 129 -16.36 -6.57 3.66
N PRO A 130 -15.85 -5.47 4.23
CA PRO A 130 -14.71 -4.77 3.66
C PRO A 130 -13.47 -5.65 3.71
N HIS A 131 -12.63 -5.59 2.69
CA HIS A 131 -11.35 -6.29 2.70
C HIS A 131 -10.46 -5.75 3.82
N LYS A 132 -9.79 -6.67 4.53
CA LYS A 132 -8.82 -6.36 5.57
C LYS A 132 -7.50 -7.06 5.26
N TYR A 133 -6.42 -6.29 5.32
CA TYR A 133 -5.06 -6.78 5.16
C TYR A 133 -4.28 -6.48 6.43
N ASP A 134 -3.51 -7.44 6.91
CA ASP A 134 -2.57 -7.22 8.01
C ASP A 134 -1.19 -6.88 7.44
N ILE A 135 -0.53 -5.91 8.07
CA ILE A 135 0.89 -5.65 7.88
C ILE A 135 1.62 -6.28 9.06
N ARG A 136 2.46 -7.28 8.79
CA ARG A 136 3.26 -7.99 9.81
C ARG A 136 4.74 -7.79 9.56
N SER A 137 5.53 -7.57 10.60
CA SER A 137 7.00 -7.58 10.51
C SER A 137 7.54 -8.99 10.25
N SER A 138 8.83 -9.08 9.94
CA SER A 138 9.51 -10.35 9.65
C SER A 138 9.50 -11.37 10.80
N ASP A 139 9.34 -10.92 12.04
CA ASP A 139 9.16 -11.76 13.25
C ASP A 139 7.70 -12.16 13.52
N GLY A 140 6.75 -11.71 12.68
CA GLY A 140 5.33 -12.02 12.77
C GLY A 140 4.51 -11.08 13.66
N ARG A 141 5.12 -10.05 14.27
CA ARG A 141 4.40 -9.02 15.03
C ARG A 141 3.56 -8.17 14.08
N GLN A 142 2.37 -7.77 14.53
CA GLN A 142 1.53 -6.83 13.77
C GLN A 142 2.14 -5.42 13.82
N VAL A 143 2.31 -4.82 12.65
CA VAL A 143 2.84 -3.46 12.42
C VAL A 143 1.71 -2.49 12.12
N GLY A 144 0.65 -2.99 11.47
CA GLY A 144 -0.49 -2.19 11.09
C GLY A 144 -1.53 -3.01 10.33
N GLU A 145 -2.51 -2.32 9.77
CA GLU A 145 -3.59 -2.91 8.98
C GLU A 145 -4.10 -1.95 7.90
N ILE A 146 -4.65 -2.53 6.83
CA ILE A 146 -5.41 -1.82 5.80
C ILE A 146 -6.84 -2.35 5.87
N ALA A 147 -7.82 -1.48 6.08
CA ALA A 147 -9.21 -1.88 6.28
C ALA A 147 -10.16 -1.01 5.45
N GLY A 148 -10.94 -1.64 4.57
CA GLY A 148 -12.03 -0.93 3.88
C GLY A 148 -13.10 -0.43 4.85
N ARG A 149 -13.75 0.70 4.53
CA ARG A 149 -14.89 1.20 5.32
C ARG A 149 -16.20 0.57 4.87
N PHE A 150 -16.98 0.07 5.83
CA PHE A 150 -18.33 -0.42 5.56
C PHE A 150 -19.18 0.73 4.98
N SER A 151 -19.90 0.49 3.89
CA SER A 151 -20.75 1.43 3.11
C SER A 151 -20.10 2.38 2.11
N LEU A 152 -18.78 2.57 2.11
CA LEU A 152 -18.09 3.46 1.17
C LEU A 152 -17.12 2.67 0.32
N ARG A 153 -17.62 2.18 -0.83
CA ARG A 153 -16.72 1.74 -1.91
C ARG A 153 -15.75 2.89 -2.20
N ASP A 154 -14.48 2.56 -2.42
CA ASP A 154 -13.40 3.50 -2.75
C ASP A 154 -12.80 4.24 -1.53
N VAL A 155 -13.14 3.86 -0.29
CA VAL A 155 -12.55 4.42 0.92
C VAL A 155 -12.04 3.31 1.84
N TYR A 156 -10.79 3.43 2.27
CA TYR A 156 -10.18 2.53 3.25
C TYR A 156 -9.25 3.30 4.17
N ASP A 157 -8.97 2.69 5.32
CA ASP A 157 -8.06 3.21 6.33
C ASP A 157 -6.76 2.41 6.33
N ILE A 158 -5.64 3.10 6.50
CA ILE A 158 -4.34 2.51 6.80
C ILE A 158 -4.01 2.90 8.24
N ARG A 159 -3.86 1.90 9.11
CA ARG A 159 -3.39 2.10 10.48
C ARG A 159 -1.99 1.54 10.64
N ILE A 160 -1.12 2.29 11.28
CA ILE A 160 0.26 1.92 11.56
C ILE A 160 0.48 2.10 13.06
N ASP A 161 0.43 1.00 13.80
CA ASP A 161 0.54 1.02 15.26
C ASP A 161 2.00 1.13 15.71
N ASP A 162 2.89 0.37 15.08
CA ASP A 162 4.32 0.40 15.34
C ASP A 162 5.08 0.14 14.04
N PRO A 163 5.56 1.20 13.36
CA PRO A 163 6.27 1.08 12.09
C PRO A 163 7.64 0.40 12.20
N GLY A 164 8.16 0.23 13.43
CA GLY A 164 9.49 -0.33 13.66
C GLY A 164 10.58 0.48 12.95
N ALA A 165 11.35 -0.20 12.09
CA ALA A 165 12.43 0.42 11.32
C ALA A 165 11.97 1.06 9.99
N LEU A 166 10.70 0.90 9.61
CA LEU A 166 10.17 1.42 8.36
C LEU A 166 9.65 2.85 8.56
N PRO A 167 9.92 3.78 7.63
CA PRO A 167 9.27 5.07 7.68
C PRO A 167 7.76 4.94 7.37
N ARG A 168 6.91 5.60 8.16
CA ARG A 168 5.45 5.61 7.97
C ARG A 168 5.05 6.00 6.55
N THR A 169 5.69 7.01 5.99
CA THR A 169 5.47 7.44 4.60
C THR A 169 5.67 6.33 3.59
N ALA A 170 6.70 5.49 3.78
CA ALA A 170 6.99 4.38 2.88
C ALA A 170 5.95 3.25 3.01
N LEU A 171 5.48 3.00 4.24
CA LEU A 171 4.40 2.04 4.51
C LEU A 171 3.08 2.49 3.85
N VAL A 172 2.69 3.75 4.05
CA VAL A 172 1.47 4.34 3.46
C VAL A 172 1.56 4.32 1.94
N ALA A 173 2.65 4.82 1.35
CA ALA A 173 2.83 4.81 -0.10
C ALA A 173 2.86 3.39 -0.68
N GLY A 174 3.52 2.46 0.02
CA GLY A 174 3.56 1.04 -0.37
C GLY A 174 2.18 0.38 -0.35
N ALA A 175 1.39 0.63 0.69
CA ALA A 175 0.02 0.14 0.80
C ALA A 175 -0.87 0.65 -0.35
N VAL A 176 -0.83 1.96 -0.63
CA VAL A 176 -1.59 2.57 -1.73
C VAL A 176 -1.14 2.03 -3.09
N ALA A 177 0.16 1.80 -3.27
CA ALA A 177 0.70 1.23 -4.50
C ALA A 177 0.26 -0.24 -4.70
N ILE A 178 0.29 -1.06 -3.65
CA ILE A 178 -0.20 -2.45 -3.69
C ILE A 178 -1.67 -2.48 -4.11
N ASP A 179 -2.50 -1.64 -3.50
CA ASP A 179 -3.93 -1.54 -3.83
C ASP A 179 -4.14 -1.14 -5.31
N ALA A 180 -3.40 -0.14 -5.78
CA ALA A 180 -3.46 0.30 -7.17
C ALA A 180 -2.97 -0.76 -8.18
N LEU A 181 -2.05 -1.63 -7.78
CA LEU A 181 -1.50 -2.73 -8.58
C LEU A 181 -2.41 -3.97 -8.61
N GLU A 182 -3.21 -4.19 -7.57
CA GLU A 182 -4.21 -5.27 -7.56
C GLU A 182 -5.46 -4.90 -8.37
N GLY A 183 -5.70 -3.61 -8.63
CA GLY A 183 -6.77 -3.15 -9.51
C GLY A 183 -8.17 -3.23 -8.89
N ASN A 184 -8.26 -3.03 -7.57
CA ASN A 184 -9.53 -2.90 -6.85
C ASN A 184 -10.25 -1.57 -7.13
#